data_AF-A0A953NTU5-F1
#
_entry.id   AF-A0A953NTU5-F1
#
_cell.length_a   1.000
_cell.length_b   1.000
_cell.length_c   1.000
_cell.angle_alpha   90.00
_cell.angle_beta   90.00
_cell.angle_gamma   90.00
#
_symmetry.space_group_name_H-M   'P 1'
#
loop_
_entity.id
_entity.type
_entity.pdbx_description
1 polymer ?
#
loop_
_entity_poly.entity_id
_entity_poly.type
_entity_poly.pdbx_seq_one_letter_code
_entity_poly.pdbx_strand_id
1 'polypeptide(L)'
;MTANEQFQRGVALFNAHKFFEAHEAWEELWLLEPEPEKTFLQGLIQLAAAFHHYRRGNSRGAKSLLAAGLAKLERFPSRHRGLALEELRAQAAAWVLWLGGKDGRHPPPRPEVRVLSAKGGHPSRAVPEKMKPRKRRR
;
A
#
# COMPACT_ATOMS: atom_id res chain seq x y z
N MET A 1 12.09 17.83 -7.54
CA MET A 1 11.85 16.41 -7.24
C MET A 1 10.68 15.96 -8.10
N THR A 2 10.83 14.88 -8.86
CA THR A 2 9.74 14.31 -9.67
C THR A 2 8.75 13.55 -8.79
N ALA A 3 7.55 13.28 -9.30
CA ALA A 3 6.54 12.48 -8.58
C ALA A 3 7.07 11.09 -8.18
N ASN A 4 7.85 10.45 -9.06
CA ASN A 4 8.46 9.15 -8.75
C ASN A 4 9.55 9.25 -7.68
N GLU A 5 10.40 10.28 -7.73
CA GLU A 5 11.40 10.52 -6.67
C GLU A 5 10.74 10.75 -5.31
N GLN A 6 9.67 11.56 -5.27
CA GLN A 6 8.90 11.82 -4.05
C GLN A 6 8.27 10.53 -3.51
N PHE A 7 7.73 9.68 -4.39
CA PHE A 7 7.16 8.40 -4.00
C PHE A 7 8.21 7.48 -3.36
N GLN A 8 9.39 7.36 -3.99
CA GLN A 8 10.51 6.58 -3.46
C GLN A 8 11.05 7.17 -2.16
N ARG A 9 11.04 8.50 -2.00
CA ARG A 9 11.36 9.16 -0.73
C ARG A 9 10.39 8.72 0.37
N GLY A 10 9.09 8.69 0.12
CA GLY A 10 8.11 8.19 1.08
C GLY A 10 8.37 6.73 1.49
N VAL A 11 8.72 5.86 0.53
CA VAL A 11 9.12 4.47 0.80
C VAL A 11 10.36 4.40 1.69
N ALA A 12 11.40 5.17 1.38
CA ALA A 12 12.62 5.21 2.18
C ALA A 12 12.37 5.71 3.61
N LEU A 13 11.52 6.74 3.76
CA LEU A 13 11.11 7.26 5.08
C LEU A 13 10.31 6.24 5.88
N PHE A 14 9.39 5.53 5.24
CA PHE A 14 8.61 4.46 5.88
C PHE A 14 9.53 3.35 6.40
N ASN A 15 10.46 2.87 5.58
CA ASN A 15 11.42 1.82 5.96
C ASN A 15 12.42 2.32 7.03
N ALA A 16 12.69 3.62 7.10
CA ALA A 16 13.44 4.23 8.18
C ALA A 16 12.60 4.48 9.46
N HIS A 17 11.34 4.02 9.49
CA HIS A 17 10.36 4.24 10.56
C HIS A 17 10.02 5.71 10.85
N LYS A 18 10.31 6.60 9.90
CA LYS A 18 9.91 8.01 9.88
C LYS A 18 8.51 8.14 9.31
N PHE A 19 7.55 7.56 10.03
CA PHE A 19 6.20 7.33 9.52
C PHE A 19 5.41 8.63 9.29
N PHE A 20 5.65 9.69 10.08
CA PHE A 20 4.98 10.97 9.85
C PHE A 20 5.51 11.63 8.57
N GLU A 21 6.83 11.62 8.38
CA GLU A 21 7.46 12.18 7.20
C GLU A 21 7.13 11.37 5.93
N ALA A 22 6.97 10.05 6.06
CA ALA A 22 6.46 9.22 4.97
C ALA A 22 5.02 9.56 4.60
N HIS A 23 4.17 9.82 5.60
CA HIS A 23 2.80 10.30 5.40
C HIS A 23 2.79 11.62 4.61
N GLU A 24 3.54 12.62 5.06
CA GLU A 24 3.63 13.92 4.38
C GLU A 24 4.14 13.76 2.94
N ALA A 25 5.17 12.94 2.74
CA ALA A 25 5.74 12.73 1.41
C ALA A 25 4.73 12.13 0.40
N TRP A 26 3.87 11.21 0.85
CA TRP A 26 2.82 10.62 0.02
C TRP A 26 1.56 11.48 -0.09
N GLU A 27 1.24 12.31 0.92
CA GLU A 27 0.08 13.20 0.89
C GLU A 27 0.20 14.24 -0.23
N GLU A 28 1.39 14.79 -0.44
CA GLU A 28 1.67 15.71 -1.55
C GLU A 28 1.32 15.08 -2.92
N LEU A 29 1.61 13.79 -3.10
CA LEU A 29 1.26 13.06 -4.33
C LEU A 29 -0.25 12.78 -4.38
N TRP A 30 -0.83 12.37 -3.26
CA TRP A 30 -2.25 12.02 -3.16
C TRP A 30 -3.19 13.18 -3.52
N LEU A 31 -2.79 14.41 -3.21
CA LEU A 31 -3.55 15.62 -3.57
C LEU A 31 -3.63 15.83 -5.10
N LEU A 32 -2.65 15.33 -5.84
CA LEU A 32 -2.48 15.57 -7.28
C LEU A 32 -2.90 14.37 -8.15
N GLU A 33 -2.89 13.17 -7.60
CA GLU A 33 -3.17 11.94 -8.36
C GLU A 33 -4.69 11.67 -8.51
N PRO A 34 -5.16 11.21 -9.68
CA PRO A 34 -6.53 10.75 -9.86
C PRO A 34 -6.71 9.28 -9.40
N GLU A 35 -7.94 8.81 -9.39
CA GLU A 35 -8.21 7.37 -9.25
C GLU A 35 -7.64 6.57 -10.43
N PRO A 36 -7.14 5.34 -10.22
CA PRO A 36 -7.14 4.60 -8.94
C PRO A 36 -5.94 4.90 -8.03
N GLU A 37 -4.93 5.64 -8.51
CA GLU A 37 -3.68 5.87 -7.76
C GLU A 37 -3.92 6.68 -6.48
N LYS A 38 -4.92 7.56 -6.48
CA LYS A 38 -5.38 8.26 -5.28
C LYS A 38 -5.78 7.31 -4.16
N THR A 39 -6.58 6.27 -4.44
CA THR A 39 -6.93 5.25 -3.43
C THR A 39 -5.70 4.47 -2.96
N PHE A 40 -4.75 4.16 -3.85
CA PHE A 40 -3.52 3.47 -3.48
C PHE A 40 -2.67 4.29 -2.50
N LEU A 41 -2.39 5.55 -2.83
CA LEU A 41 -1.63 6.46 -1.98
C LEU A 41 -2.33 6.68 -0.64
N GLN A 42 -3.66 6.82 -0.64
CA GLN A 42 -4.42 6.92 0.60
C GLN A 42 -4.24 5.68 1.49
N GLY A 43 -4.14 4.48 0.90
CA GLY A 43 -3.81 3.26 1.64
C GLY A 43 -2.44 3.33 2.32
N LEU A 44 -1.40 3.74 1.60
CA LEU A 44 -0.04 3.90 2.14
C LEU A 44 0.03 4.98 3.24
N ILE A 45 -0.62 6.13 3.00
CA ILE A 45 -0.74 7.24 3.97
C ILE A 45 -1.39 6.76 5.26
N GLN A 46 -2.46 5.95 5.17
CA GLN A 46 -3.13 5.41 6.35
C GLN A 46 -2.27 4.40 7.11
N LEU A 47 -1.49 3.56 6.42
CA LEU A 47 -0.50 2.70 7.06
C LEU A 47 0.56 3.53 7.81
N ALA A 48 1.11 4.55 7.18
CA ALA A 48 2.09 5.45 7.80
C ALA A 48 1.50 6.16 9.04
N ALA A 49 0.32 6.76 8.92
CA ALA A 49 -0.38 7.40 10.04
C ALA A 49 -0.66 6.40 11.18
N ALA A 50 -1.05 5.17 10.85
CA ALA A 50 -1.30 4.14 11.85
C ALA A 50 -0.06 3.82 12.70
N PHE A 51 1.11 3.64 12.06
CA PHE A 51 2.34 3.37 12.78
C PHE A 51 2.86 4.60 13.55
N HIS A 52 2.59 5.81 13.07
CA HIS A 52 2.81 7.02 13.86
C HIS A 52 1.92 7.06 15.11
N HIS A 53 0.63 6.74 14.99
CA HIS A 53 -0.29 6.63 16.12
C HIS A 53 0.15 5.57 17.12
N TYR A 54 0.59 4.41 16.64
CA TYR A 54 1.11 3.34 17.49
C TYR A 54 2.31 3.80 18.31
N ARG A 55 3.29 4.50 17.69
CA ARG A 55 4.45 5.07 18.40
C ARG A 55 4.07 6.07 19.49
N ARG A 56 2.90 6.70 19.39
CA ARG A 56 2.36 7.64 20.38
C ARG A 56 1.47 6.98 21.45
N GLY A 57 1.39 5.65 21.47
CA GLY A 57 0.56 4.89 22.40
C GLY A 57 -0.92 4.81 22.02
N ASN A 58 -1.32 5.30 20.85
CA ASN A 58 -2.70 5.23 20.37
C ASN A 58 -2.95 3.94 19.57
N SER A 59 -2.99 2.80 20.26
CA SER A 59 -3.19 1.48 19.65
C SER A 59 -4.55 1.33 18.95
N ARG A 60 -5.62 1.93 19.51
CA ARG A 60 -6.96 1.88 18.92
C ARG A 60 -7.01 2.64 17.60
N GLY A 61 -6.46 3.85 17.57
CA GLY A 61 -6.35 4.66 16.35
C GLY A 61 -5.46 3.99 15.30
N ALA A 62 -4.31 3.43 15.73
CA ALA A 62 -3.43 2.66 14.86
C ALA A 62 -4.16 1.49 14.19
N LYS A 63 -4.88 0.67 14.96
CA LYS A 63 -5.64 -0.47 14.42
C LYS A 63 -6.67 -0.03 13.39
N SER A 64 -7.42 1.03 13.69
CA SER A 64 -8.47 1.56 12.80
C SER A 64 -7.88 2.02 11.46
N LEU A 65 -6.80 2.81 11.50
CA LEU A 65 -6.12 3.31 10.31
C LEU A 65 -5.47 2.18 9.50
N LEU A 66 -4.81 1.22 10.16
CA LEU A 66 -4.23 0.05 9.51
C LEU A 66 -5.28 -0.77 8.77
N ALA A 67 -6.42 -1.06 9.40
CA ALA A 67 -7.50 -1.82 8.77
C ALA A 67 -8.10 -1.05 7.57
N ALA A 68 -8.32 0.26 7.71
CA ALA A 68 -8.84 1.10 6.62
C ALA A 68 -7.87 1.23 5.44
N GLY A 69 -6.56 1.31 5.72
CA GLY A 69 -5.51 1.36 4.70
C GLY A 69 -5.35 0.02 3.99
N LEU A 70 -5.34 -1.09 4.75
CA LEU A 70 -5.29 -2.45 4.20
C LEU A 70 -6.44 -2.71 3.22
N ALA A 71 -7.68 -2.37 3.58
CA ALA A 71 -8.85 -2.54 2.72
C ALA A 71 -8.76 -1.74 1.38
N LYS A 72 -7.99 -0.66 1.34
CA LYS A 72 -7.71 0.07 0.08
C LYS A 72 -6.67 -0.66 -0.75
N LEU A 73 -5.57 -1.09 -0.11
CA LEU A 73 -4.48 -1.80 -0.77
C LEU A 73 -4.90 -3.18 -1.30
N GLU A 74 -5.92 -3.81 -0.73
CA GLU A 74 -6.53 -5.06 -1.23
C GLU A 74 -7.08 -4.95 -2.65
N ARG A 75 -7.44 -3.73 -3.10
CA ARG A 75 -7.98 -3.48 -4.45
C ARG A 75 -6.92 -3.54 -5.56
N PHE A 76 -5.64 -3.58 -5.19
CA PHE A 76 -4.53 -3.53 -6.13
C PHE A 76 -3.87 -4.91 -6.28
N PRO A 77 -3.22 -5.19 -7.43
CA PRO A 77 -2.49 -6.43 -7.65
C PRO A 77 -1.38 -6.64 -6.61
N SER A 78 -0.90 -7.88 -6.48
CA SER A 78 0.19 -8.24 -5.55
C SER A 78 1.49 -7.46 -5.75
N ARG A 79 1.64 -6.83 -6.93
CA ARG A 79 2.72 -5.91 -7.29
C ARG A 79 2.12 -4.63 -7.85
N HIS A 80 2.40 -3.49 -7.23
CA HIS A 80 1.92 -2.18 -7.70
C HIS A 80 2.98 -1.11 -7.43
N ARG A 81 3.19 -0.17 -8.37
CA ARG A 81 4.20 0.91 -8.27
C ARG A 81 5.60 0.43 -7.87
N GLY A 82 5.99 -0.76 -8.35
CA GLY A 82 7.29 -1.38 -8.03
C GLY A 82 7.41 -1.92 -6.60
N LEU A 83 6.31 -2.05 -5.85
CA LEU A 83 6.29 -2.58 -4.50
C LEU A 83 5.79 -4.03 -4.47
N ALA A 84 6.33 -4.84 -3.56
CA ALA A 84 5.77 -6.15 -3.21
C ALA A 84 4.54 -5.99 -2.29
N LEU A 85 3.42 -5.59 -2.86
CA LEU A 85 2.24 -5.17 -2.11
C LEU A 85 1.60 -6.30 -1.30
N GLU A 86 1.68 -7.54 -1.77
CA GLU A 86 1.22 -8.71 -1.01
C GLU A 86 1.94 -8.87 0.32
N GLU A 87 3.26 -8.70 0.35
CA GLU A 87 4.07 -8.76 1.57
C GLU A 87 3.66 -7.64 2.55
N LEU A 88 3.45 -6.42 2.05
CA LEU A 88 3.02 -5.29 2.87
C LEU A 88 1.61 -5.50 3.45
N ARG A 89 0.68 -6.07 2.66
CA ARG A 89 -0.67 -6.41 3.12
C ARG A 89 -0.65 -7.47 4.22
N ALA A 90 0.17 -8.51 4.07
CA ALA A 90 0.33 -9.55 5.08
C ALA A 90 0.88 -8.98 6.41
N GLN A 91 1.89 -8.11 6.33
CA GLN A 91 2.41 -7.40 7.50
C GLN A 91 1.34 -6.55 8.18
N ALA A 92 0.60 -5.74 7.42
CA ALA A 92 -0.48 -4.92 7.95
C ALA A 92 -1.59 -5.75 8.62
N ALA A 93 -1.96 -6.89 8.02
CA ALA A 93 -2.95 -7.80 8.59
C ALA A 93 -2.50 -8.38 9.94
N ALA A 94 -1.24 -8.81 10.06
CA ALA A 94 -0.67 -9.28 11.33
C ALA A 94 -0.73 -8.19 12.41
N TRP A 95 -0.42 -6.94 12.06
CA TRP A 95 -0.53 -5.80 12.97
C TRP A 95 -1.98 -5.52 13.40
N VAL A 96 -2.97 -5.63 12.51
CA VAL A 96 -4.39 -5.46 12.85
C VAL A 96 -4.86 -6.53 13.84
N LEU A 97 -4.44 -7.78 13.65
CA LEU A 97 -4.78 -8.89 14.55
C LEU A 97 -4.14 -8.70 15.93
N TRP A 98 -2.85 -8.38 15.96
CA TRP A 98 -2.12 -8.15 17.21
C TRP A 98 -2.67 -6.97 18.01
N LEU A 99 -2.89 -5.82 17.37
CA LEU A 99 -3.53 -4.65 18.01
C LEU A 99 -4.97 -4.93 18.45
N GLY A 100 -5.59 -5.98 17.90
CA GLY A 100 -6.90 -6.48 18.32
C GLY A 100 -6.87 -7.44 19.52
N GLY A 101 -5.69 -7.75 20.08
CA GLY A 101 -5.53 -8.64 21.23
C GLY A 101 -5.62 -10.13 20.88
N LYS A 102 -5.51 -10.51 19.59
CA LYS A 102 -5.73 -11.90 19.14
C LYS A 102 -4.47 -12.78 19.08
N ASP A 103 -3.26 -12.21 19.10
CA ASP A 103 -1.99 -12.93 18.82
C ASP A 103 -0.91 -12.89 19.93
N GLY A 104 -1.25 -12.53 21.18
CA GLY A 104 -0.33 -12.74 22.32
C GLY A 104 0.85 -11.76 22.48
N ARG A 105 1.83 -12.16 23.30
CA ARG A 105 2.70 -11.29 24.15
C ARG A 105 3.65 -10.31 23.43
N HIS A 106 3.93 -10.48 22.13
CA HIS A 106 4.91 -9.67 21.40
C HIS A 106 4.36 -9.10 20.09
N PRO A 107 4.69 -7.85 19.72
CA PRO A 107 4.24 -7.24 18.47
C PRO A 107 4.85 -7.95 17.25
N PRO A 108 4.17 -7.92 16.09
CA PRO A 108 4.74 -8.38 14.83
C PRO A 108 6.03 -7.61 14.49
N PRO A 109 6.86 -8.13 13.55
CA PRO A 109 8.00 -7.39 13.03
C PRO A 109 7.61 -6.01 12.53
N ARG A 110 8.55 -5.07 12.60
CA ARG A 110 8.33 -3.72 12.08
C ARG A 110 7.99 -3.80 10.59
N PRO A 111 7.02 -3.00 10.13
CA PRO A 111 6.59 -3.05 8.75
C PRO A 111 7.70 -2.55 7.82
N GLU A 112 7.91 -3.25 6.71
CA GLU A 112 8.84 -2.87 5.66
C GLU A 112 8.15 -2.91 4.29
N VAL A 113 8.34 -1.85 3.52
CA VAL A 113 7.93 -1.75 2.13
C VAL A 113 9.06 -2.26 1.26
N ARG A 114 8.91 -3.48 0.75
CA ARG A 114 9.89 -4.06 -0.17
C ARG A 114 9.72 -3.50 -1.58
N VAL A 115 10.79 -2.89 -2.09
CA VAL A 115 10.91 -2.44 -3.49
C VAL A 115 11.38 -3.61 -4.35
N LEU A 116 10.65 -3.86 -5.44
CA LEU A 116 10.99 -4.88 -6.43
C LEU A 116 12.07 -4.30 -7.36
N SER A 117 13.21 -4.99 -7.47
CA SER A 117 14.23 -4.63 -8.44
C SER A 117 13.70 -4.80 -9.86
N ALA A 118 14.06 -3.89 -10.78
CA ALA A 118 13.70 -3.93 -12.20
C ALA A 118 14.30 -5.11 -13.00
N LYS A 119 14.87 -6.13 -12.35
CA LYS A 119 15.48 -7.27 -13.06
C LYS A 119 14.42 -8.25 -13.56
N GLY A 120 14.09 -8.11 -14.85
CA GLY A 120 13.73 -9.20 -15.76
C GLY A 120 12.31 -9.76 -15.64
N GLY A 121 11.32 -9.05 -16.17
CA GLY A 121 10.04 -9.63 -16.55
C GLY A 121 9.91 -9.66 -18.08
N HIS A 122 10.00 -10.85 -18.67
CA HIS A 122 9.60 -11.11 -20.06
C HIS A 122 8.23 -10.49 -20.36
N PRO A 123 7.98 -9.98 -21.59
CA PRO A 123 6.65 -9.47 -21.94
C PRO A 123 5.63 -10.61 -21.79
N SER A 124 4.71 -10.45 -20.84
CA SER A 124 3.51 -11.28 -20.79
C SER A 124 2.77 -11.07 -22.10
N ARG A 125 2.78 -12.13 -22.90
CA ARG A 125 2.14 -12.28 -24.21
C ARG A 125 0.71 -11.72 -24.14
N ALA A 126 0.39 -10.93 -25.16
CA ALA A 126 -0.93 -10.36 -25.41
C ALA A 126 -2.06 -11.39 -25.22
N VAL A 127 -3.12 -10.97 -24.52
CA VAL A 127 -4.42 -11.64 -24.61
C VAL A 127 -4.99 -11.28 -25.99
N PRO A 128 -5.28 -12.26 -26.88
CA PRO A 128 -5.90 -11.94 -28.15
C PRO A 128 -7.36 -11.56 -27.91
N GLU A 129 -7.71 -10.36 -28.38
CA GLU A 129 -9.06 -9.87 -28.57
C GLU A 129 -9.90 -10.87 -29.41
N LYS A 130 -11.00 -11.38 -28.84
CA LYS A 130 -12.12 -12.00 -29.56
C LYS A 130 -13.38 -11.74 -28.72
N MET A 131 -14.56 -11.38 -29.23
CA MET A 131 -15.07 -10.99 -30.53
C MET A 131 -16.52 -10.56 -30.21
N LYS A 132 -16.94 -9.33 -30.54
CA LYS A 132 -18.32 -8.86 -30.28
C LYS A 132 -19.31 -9.66 -31.14
N PRO A 133 -20.44 -10.15 -30.60
CA PRO A 133 -21.45 -10.80 -31.42
C PRO A 133 -22.21 -9.77 -32.26
N ARG A 134 -22.19 -9.94 -33.59
CA ARG A 134 -22.97 -9.16 -34.55
C ARG A 134 -24.46 -9.42 -34.35
N LYS A 135 -25.25 -8.34 -34.23
CA LYS A 135 -26.71 -8.37 -34.29
C LYS A 135 -27.16 -8.97 -35.63
N ARG A 136 -27.99 -10.03 -35.60
CA ARG A 136 -28.75 -10.49 -36.77
C ARG A 136 -30.03 -9.66 -36.86
N ARG A 137 -30.18 -8.90 -37.95
CA ARG A 137 -31.48 -8.44 -38.44
C ARG A 137 -32.23 -9.65 -39.00
N ARG A 138 -33.47 -9.84 -38.56
CA ARG A 138 -34.57 -10.35 -39.36
C ARG A 138 -35.75 -9.43 -39.09
#